data_AF-A0A8X7BAT8-F1
#
_entry.id   AF-A0A8X7BAT8-F1
#
_cell.length_a   1.000
_cell.length_b   1.000
_cell.length_c   1.000
_cell.angle_alpha   90.00
_cell.angle_beta   90.00
_cell.angle_gamma   90.00
#
_symmetry.space_group_name_H-M   'P 1'
#
loop_
_entity.id
_entity.type
_entity.pdbx_description
1 polymer ?
#
loop_
_entity_poly.entity_id
_entity_poly.type
_entity_poly.pdbx_seq_one_letter_code
_entity_poly.pdbx_strand_id
1 'polypeptide(L)'
;MKTAGWSTRSVADQVNCSECAVRNCWEQWTREGTHARKTGSGATRKTTRRDDQRIVRQALVDPTVTRSTIRADVGVAIVPETISRHLAE
;
A
#
# COMPACT_ATOMS: atom_id res chain seq x y z
N MET A 1 16.52 11.74 -19.01
CA MET A 1 16.31 13.15 -18.66
C MET A 1 16.95 14.17 -19.63
N LYS A 2 17.64 13.74 -20.69
CA LYS A 2 18.38 14.64 -21.60
C LYS A 2 17.51 15.60 -22.43
N THR A 3 16.19 15.45 -22.42
CA THR A 3 15.25 16.22 -23.26
C THR A 3 14.89 17.60 -22.72
N ALA A 4 15.06 17.87 -21.42
CA ALA A 4 14.67 19.15 -20.82
C ALA A 4 15.86 20.07 -20.46
N GLY A 5 17.11 19.59 -20.57
CA GLY A 5 18.30 20.34 -20.15
C GLY A 5 18.53 20.41 -18.64
N TRP A 6 17.72 19.70 -17.84
CA TRP A 6 17.88 19.64 -16.39
C TRP A 6 18.89 18.56 -15.99
N SER A 7 19.76 18.89 -15.03
CA SER A 7 20.61 17.90 -14.37
C SER A 7 19.79 17.08 -13.37
N THR A 8 20.17 15.82 -13.15
CA THR A 8 19.53 14.96 -12.13
C THR A 8 19.60 15.60 -10.75
N ARG A 9 20.70 16.29 -10.43
CA ARG A 9 20.89 17.04 -9.20
C ARG A 9 19.89 18.18 -9.05
N SER A 10 19.73 19.01 -10.08
CA SER A 10 18.77 20.12 -10.06
C SER A 10 17.33 19.63 -9.83
N VAL A 11 16.98 18.47 -10.39
CA VAL A 11 15.67 17.85 -10.15
C VAL A 11 15.57 17.34 -8.71
N ALA A 12 16.60 16.65 -8.21
CA ALA A 12 16.66 16.11 -6.86
C ALA A 12 16.52 17.22 -5.79
N ASP A 13 17.24 18.32 -5.96
CA ASP A 13 17.16 19.50 -5.10
C ASP A 13 15.74 20.12 -5.14
N GLN A 14 15.15 20.25 -6.33
CA GLN A 14 13.81 20.82 -6.52
C GLN A 14 12.71 19.98 -5.83
N VAL A 15 12.83 18.64 -5.85
CA VAL A 15 11.83 17.74 -5.26
C VAL A 15 12.22 17.25 -3.86
N ASN A 16 13.29 17.81 -3.27
CA ASN A 16 13.84 17.45 -1.98
C ASN A 16 14.01 15.93 -1.79
N CYS A 17 14.65 15.28 -2.76
CA CYS A 17 14.96 13.85 -2.70
C CYS A 17 16.40 13.57 -3.15
N SER A 18 16.84 12.32 -3.07
CA SER A 18 18.18 11.95 -3.51
C SER A 18 18.28 11.84 -5.03
N GLU A 19 19.44 12.17 -5.60
CA GLU A 19 19.74 11.96 -7.03
C GLU A 19 19.50 10.50 -7.46
N CYS A 20 19.78 9.54 -6.57
CA CYS A 20 19.51 8.12 -6.78
C CYS A 20 18.00 7.83 -6.93
N ALA A 21 17.15 8.47 -6.11
CA ALA A 21 15.70 8.29 -6.21
C ALA A 21 15.17 8.83 -7.55
N VAL A 22 15.66 10.01 -7.98
CA VAL A 22 15.33 10.59 -9.28
C VAL A 22 15.75 9.68 -10.43
N ARG A 23 16.99 9.15 -10.38
CA ARG A 23 17.51 8.23 -11.39
C ARG A 23 16.67 6.95 -11.47
N ASN A 24 16.42 6.30 -10.34
CA ASN A 24 15.66 5.05 -10.28
C ASN A 24 14.22 5.25 -10.80
N CYS A 25 13.57 6.35 -10.42
CA CYS A 25 12.24 6.70 -10.91
C CYS A 25 12.24 6.92 -12.43
N TRP A 26 13.24 7.63 -12.97
CA TRP A 26 13.37 7.85 -14.41
C TRP A 26 13.64 6.56 -15.18
N GLU A 27 14.49 5.68 -14.67
CA GLU A 27 14.75 4.36 -15.24
C GLU A 27 13.48 3.49 -15.24
N GLN A 28 12.72 3.50 -14.13
CA GLN A 28 11.45 2.80 -14.05
C GLN A 28 10.46 3.33 -15.10
N TRP A 29 10.31 4.65 -15.18
CA TRP A 29 9.43 5.29 -16.17
C TRP A 29 9.82 4.92 -17.61
N THR A 30 11.12 4.97 -17.94
CA THR A 30 11.61 4.64 -19.28
C THR A 30 11.37 3.17 -19.64
N ARG A 31 11.46 2.27 -18.66
CA ARG A 31 11.27 0.83 -18.86
C ARG A 31 9.80 0.41 -18.89
N GLU A 32 8.99 0.98 -18.00
CA GLU A 32 7.63 0.48 -17.69
C GLU A 32 6.53 1.46 -18.11
N GLY A 33 6.87 2.67 -18.55
CA GLY A 33 5.91 3.73 -18.85
C GLY A 33 5.17 4.26 -17.62
N THR A 34 5.61 3.90 -16.42
CA THR A 34 4.97 4.28 -15.16
C THR A 34 5.99 4.45 -14.04
N HIS A 35 5.73 5.40 -13.15
CA HIS A 35 6.46 5.56 -11.89
C HIS A 35 5.70 4.94 -10.71
N ALA A 36 4.51 4.38 -10.97
CA ALA A 36 3.69 3.79 -9.93
C ALA A 36 4.39 2.57 -9.32
N ARG A 37 4.14 2.35 -8.03
CA ARG A 37 4.55 1.11 -7.36
C ARG A 37 3.87 -0.07 -8.04
N LYS A 38 4.63 -1.15 -8.22
CA LYS A 38 4.06 -2.41 -8.72
C LYS A 38 3.03 -2.95 -7.73
N THR A 39 1.91 -3.43 -8.25
CA THR A 39 0.94 -4.20 -7.46
C THR A 39 1.66 -5.36 -6.77
N GLY A 40 1.47 -5.50 -5.46
CA GLY A 40 2.14 -6.55 -4.68
C GLY A 40 3.59 -6.23 -4.27
N SER A 41 4.10 -5.01 -4.48
CA SER A 41 5.45 -4.60 -4.03
C SER A 41 5.56 -4.31 -2.51
N GLY A 42 4.47 -4.51 -1.76
CA GLY A 42 4.44 -4.38 -0.31
C GLY A 42 4.66 -5.72 0.39
N ALA A 43 4.67 -5.69 1.72
CA ALA A 43 4.70 -6.92 2.51
C ALA A 43 3.50 -7.83 2.18
N THR A 44 3.73 -9.14 2.15
CA THR A 44 2.67 -10.12 1.96
C THR A 44 1.59 -9.95 3.03
N ARG A 45 0.33 -9.89 2.60
CA ARG A 45 -0.80 -9.79 3.54
C ARG A 45 -0.92 -11.09 4.33
N LYS A 46 -1.18 -10.95 5.63
CA LYS A 46 -1.53 -12.09 6.49
C LYS A 46 -2.94 -12.61 6.22
N THR A 47 -3.85 -11.73 5.78
CA THR A 47 -5.23 -12.07 5.47
C THR A 47 -5.38 -12.41 4.00
N THR A 48 -6.22 -13.39 3.71
CA THR A 48 -6.68 -13.68 2.36
C THR A 48 -7.86 -12.78 2.00
N ARG A 49 -8.22 -12.72 0.71
CA ARG A 49 -9.45 -12.03 0.27
C ARG A 49 -10.71 -12.55 0.97
N ARG A 50 -10.75 -13.84 1.31
CA ARG A 50 -11.87 -14.45 2.05
C ARG A 50 -11.95 -13.95 3.49
N ASP A 51 -10.80 -13.80 4.14
CA ASP A 51 -10.72 -13.28 5.50
C ASP A 51 -11.16 -11.82 5.53
N ASP A 52 -10.67 -11.00 4.60
CA ASP A 52 -11.07 -9.60 4.44
C ASP A 52 -12.59 -9.48 4.26
N GLN A 53 -13.18 -10.32 3.40
CA GLN A 53 -14.64 -10.37 3.20
C GLN A 53 -15.41 -10.80 4.45
N ARG A 54 -14.88 -11.74 5.24
CA ARG A 54 -15.50 -12.15 6.51
C ARG A 54 -15.50 -11.01 7.52
N ILE A 55 -14.38 -10.29 7.64
CA ILE A 55 -14.25 -9.11 8.51
C ILE A 55 -15.32 -8.07 8.18
N VAL A 56 -15.41 -7.68 6.90
CA VAL A 56 -16.37 -6.67 6.44
C VAL A 56 -17.81 -7.17 6.63
N ARG A 57 -18.09 -8.42 6.26
CA ARG A 57 -19.43 -8.99 6.39
C ARG A 57 -19.92 -9.03 7.84
N GLN A 58 -19.07 -9.41 8.79
CA GLN A 58 -19.47 -9.44 10.20
C GLN A 58 -19.84 -8.06 10.73
N ALA A 59 -19.01 -7.04 10.42
CA ALA A 59 -19.29 -5.67 10.82
C ALA A 59 -20.55 -5.08 10.16
N LEU A 60 -20.87 -5.51 8.93
CA LEU A 60 -22.09 -5.10 8.24
C LEU A 60 -23.35 -5.78 8.78
N VAL A 61 -23.25 -7.05 9.17
CA VAL A 61 -24.39 -7.83 9.71
C VAL A 61 -24.74 -7.37 11.12
N ASP A 62 -23.72 -7.16 11.97
CA ASP A 62 -23.89 -6.67 13.34
C ASP A 62 -22.84 -5.59 13.66
N PRO A 63 -23.20 -4.29 13.57
CA PRO A 63 -22.29 -3.20 13.88
C PRO A 63 -21.79 -3.15 15.33
N THR A 64 -22.41 -3.93 16.24
CA THR A 64 -22.01 -3.98 17.66
C THR A 64 -20.90 -5.00 17.93
N VAL A 65 -20.59 -5.85 16.95
CA VAL A 65 -19.56 -6.87 17.10
C VAL A 65 -18.19 -6.24 17.36
N THR A 66 -17.51 -6.72 18.41
CA THR A 66 -16.21 -6.16 18.77
C THR A 66 -15.11 -6.66 17.83
N ARG A 67 -14.04 -5.86 17.70
CA ARG A 67 -12.85 -6.25 16.93
C ARG A 67 -12.22 -7.56 17.43
N SER A 68 -12.27 -7.79 18.75
CA SER A 68 -11.76 -9.02 19.36
C SER A 68 -12.56 -10.25 18.92
N THR A 69 -13.88 -10.11 18.83
CA THR A 69 -14.79 -11.16 18.34
C THR A 69 -14.53 -11.46 16.86
N ILE A 70 -14.44 -10.43 16.02
CA ILE A 70 -14.10 -10.58 14.59
C ILE A 70 -12.75 -11.29 14.45
N ARG A 71 -11.74 -10.86 15.20
CA ARG A 71 -10.40 -11.46 15.17
C ARG A 71 -10.43 -12.95 15.54
N ALA A 72 -11.18 -13.30 16.59
CA ALA A 72 -11.31 -14.69 17.03
C ALA A 72 -11.96 -15.57 15.95
N ASP A 73 -12.99 -15.06 15.26
CA ASP A 73 -13.65 -15.79 14.19
C ASP A 73 -12.74 -15.99 12.96
N VAL A 74 -12.07 -14.93 12.51
CA VAL A 74 -11.20 -14.99 11.32
C VAL A 74 -10.07 -16.00 11.51
N GLY A 75 -9.59 -16.18 12.75
CA GLY A 75 -8.60 -17.21 13.09
C GLY A 75 -7.18 -16.89 12.63
N VAL A 76 -6.92 -15.66 12.17
CA VAL A 76 -5.60 -15.19 11.75
C VAL A 76 -5.03 -14.24 12.82
N ALA A 77 -3.74 -14.37 13.10
CA ALA A 77 -3.02 -13.49 14.02
C ALA A 77 -2.82 -12.08 13.42
N ILE A 78 -3.88 -11.28 13.46
CA ILE A 78 -3.93 -9.88 13.04
C ILE A 78 -4.08 -8.94 14.25
N VAL A 79 -3.54 -7.73 14.12
CA VAL A 79 -3.74 -6.66 15.11
C VAL A 79 -5.13 -6.00 14.92
N PRO A 80 -5.78 -5.48 15.98
CA PRO A 80 -7.10 -4.85 15.86
C PRO A 80 -7.15 -3.67 14.88
N GLU A 81 -6.04 -2.98 14.66
CA GLU A 81 -5.93 -1.91 13.65
C GLU A 81 -6.15 -2.42 12.23
N THR A 82 -5.78 -3.67 11.92
CA THR A 82 -6.04 -4.28 10.62
C THR A 82 -7.54 -4.34 10.34
N ILE A 83 -8.34 -4.72 11.34
CA ILE A 83 -9.81 -4.73 11.22
C ILE A 83 -10.32 -3.31 10.98
N SER A 84 -9.84 -2.34 11.75
CA SER A 84 -10.25 -0.93 11.60
C SER A 84 -9.95 -0.40 10.20
N ARG A 85 -8.79 -0.74 9.64
CA ARG A 85 -8.42 -0.39 8.27
C ARG A 85 -9.40 -0.99 7.25
N HIS A 86 -9.78 -2.25 7.40
CA HIS A 86 -10.75 -2.88 6.50
C HIS A 86 -12.17 -2.30 6.61
N LEU A 87 -12.52 -1.67 7.74
CA LEU A 87 -13.81 -1.00 7.91
C LEU A 87 -13.80 0.47 7.42
N ALA A 88 -12.62 1.04 7.16
CA ALA A 88 -12.46 2.41 6.68
C ALA A 88 -12.21 2.49 5.15
N GLU A 89 -11.81 1.38 4.53
CA GLU A 89 -11.66 1.21 3.07
C GLU A 89 -13.01 1.00 2.39
#